data_AF-A0A3Q0IZF9-F1
#
_entry.id   AF-A0A3Q0IZF9-F1
#
_cell.length_a   1.000
_cell.length_b   1.000
_cell.length_c   1.000
_cell.angle_alpha   90.00
_cell.angle_beta   90.00
_cell.angle_gamma   90.00
#
_symmetry.space_group_name_H-M   'P 1'
#
loop_
_entity.id
_entity.type
_entity.pdbx_description
1 polymer ?
#
loop_
_entity_poly.entity_id
_entity_poly.type
_entity_poly.pdbx_seq_one_letter_code
_entity_poly.pdbx_strand_id
1 'polypeptide(L)'
;MKLNVGLSTCRNILRKGGNAVDAAITALLCDGLSCPQSMGLGGGFLMTLYNKTTGKAYAINAREKAPAAATLGMFHGNYKAAQTGALAAAIPAEVLGYWTVYHRFGGGVPWRDLFEEPIALALNGVNINHHLAKNIRLYEDHIRRSPQLT
;
A
#
# COMPACT_ATOMS: atom_id res chain seq x y z
N MET A 1 18.67 -18.54 -0.07
CA MET A 1 18.28 -17.20 0.44
C MET A 1 17.41 -16.52 -0.63
N LYS A 2 16.08 -16.64 -0.54
CA LYS A 2 15.17 -15.96 -1.49
C LYS A 2 15.13 -14.48 -1.10
N LEU A 3 15.61 -13.61 -1.99
CA LEU A 3 15.59 -12.15 -1.81
C LEU A 3 14.17 -11.67 -1.51
N ASN A 4 14.05 -10.67 -0.62
CA ASN A 4 12.81 -9.94 -0.38
C ASN A 4 12.21 -9.52 -1.72
N VAL A 5 10.97 -9.94 -1.97
CA VAL A 5 10.27 -9.78 -3.25
C VAL A 5 10.33 -8.32 -3.74
N GLY A 6 10.10 -7.35 -2.86
CA GLY A 6 10.17 -5.92 -3.19
C GLY A 6 11.52 -5.44 -3.75
N LEU A 7 12.66 -5.99 -3.30
CA LEU A 7 13.98 -5.54 -3.78
C LEU A 7 14.27 -6.03 -5.22
N SER A 8 13.85 -7.24 -5.58
CA SER A 8 13.95 -7.72 -6.95
C SER A 8 13.05 -6.95 -7.90
N THR A 9 11.83 -6.62 -7.45
CA THR A 9 10.83 -5.88 -8.23
C THR A 9 11.29 -4.46 -8.57
N CYS A 10 11.75 -3.69 -7.58
CA CYS A 10 12.29 -2.35 -7.79
C CYS A 10 13.38 -2.33 -8.86
N ARG A 11 14.32 -3.27 -8.76
CA ARG A 11 15.43 -3.39 -9.70
C ARG A 11 14.94 -3.70 -11.12
N ASN A 12 13.91 -4.51 -11.28
CA ASN A 12 13.36 -4.84 -12.59
C ASN A 12 12.75 -3.61 -13.27
N ILE A 13 12.00 -2.78 -12.53
CA ILE A 13 11.42 -1.53 -13.06
C ILE A 13 12.50 -0.52 -13.46
N LEU A 14 13.53 -0.35 -12.63
CA LEU A 14 14.67 0.50 -12.99
C LEU A 14 15.41 -0.03 -14.23
N ARG A 15 15.53 -1.35 -14.39
CA ARG A 15 16.10 -1.98 -15.61
C ARG A 15 15.22 -1.80 -16.84
N LYS A 16 13.90 -1.69 -16.70
CA LYS A 16 12.96 -1.33 -17.78
C LYS A 16 13.04 0.16 -18.16
N GLY A 17 13.95 0.94 -17.57
CA GLY A 17 14.10 2.38 -17.83
C GLY A 17 13.22 3.28 -16.95
N GLY A 18 12.52 2.70 -15.97
CA GLY A 18 11.75 3.47 -15.00
C GLY A 18 12.62 4.23 -14.02
N ASN A 19 12.01 5.17 -13.30
CA ASN A 19 12.68 5.94 -12.27
C ASN A 19 12.28 5.49 -10.85
N ALA A 20 12.73 6.25 -9.84
CA ALA A 20 12.44 5.95 -8.44
C ALA A 20 10.93 5.92 -8.11
N VAL A 21 10.10 6.69 -8.82
CA VAL A 21 8.64 6.72 -8.62
C VAL A 21 8.00 5.44 -9.14
N ASP A 22 8.33 5.01 -10.37
CA ASP A 22 7.80 3.78 -10.95
C ASP A 22 8.18 2.55 -10.10
N ALA A 23 9.45 2.51 -9.67
CA ALA A 23 9.96 1.45 -8.82
C ALA A 23 9.28 1.43 -7.45
N ALA A 24 9.07 2.61 -6.83
CA ALA A 24 8.39 2.73 -5.55
C ALA A 24 6.93 2.26 -5.62
N ILE A 25 6.17 2.67 -6.65
CA ILE A 25 4.77 2.23 -6.83
C ILE A 25 4.70 0.70 -6.90
N THR A 26 5.53 0.09 -7.74
CA THR A 26 5.56 -1.37 -7.91
C THR A 26 5.94 -2.08 -6.61
N ALA A 27 6.90 -1.53 -5.86
CA ALA A 27 7.30 -2.08 -4.56
C ALA A 27 6.17 -2.02 -3.52
N LEU A 28 5.50 -0.88 -3.41
CA LEU A 28 4.39 -0.66 -2.46
C LEU A 28 3.23 -1.62 -2.76
N LEU A 29 2.95 -1.88 -4.05
CA LEU A 29 1.98 -2.90 -4.48
C LEU A 29 2.38 -4.32 -4.04
N CYS A 30 3.65 -4.70 -4.21
CA CYS A 30 4.16 -5.99 -3.74
C CYS A 30 4.17 -6.11 -2.21
N ASP A 31 4.48 -5.02 -1.50
CA ASP A 31 4.50 -4.97 -0.04
C ASP A 31 3.08 -5.07 0.54
N GLY A 32 2.07 -4.50 -0.13
CA GLY A 32 0.66 -4.70 0.23
C GLY A 32 0.21 -6.17 0.18
N LEU A 33 0.89 -7.01 -0.60
CA LEU A 33 0.66 -8.47 -0.63
C LEU A 33 1.52 -9.21 0.38
N SER A 34 2.77 -8.78 0.58
CA SER A 34 3.74 -9.46 1.45
C SER A 34 3.56 -9.12 2.94
N CYS A 35 3.00 -7.94 3.23
CA CYS A 35 2.75 -7.39 4.56
C CYS A 35 1.35 -6.75 4.64
N PRO A 36 0.27 -7.50 4.35
CA PRO A 36 -1.10 -6.96 4.25
C PRO A 36 -1.63 -6.37 5.55
N GLN A 37 -1.07 -6.77 6.70
CA GLN A 37 -1.42 -6.22 8.01
C GLN A 37 -0.91 -4.79 8.25
N SER A 38 -0.02 -4.28 7.39
CA SER A 38 0.68 -3.02 7.60
C SER A 38 0.24 -1.92 6.63
N MET A 39 0.01 -2.26 5.37
CA MET A 39 -0.31 -1.31 4.30
C MET A 39 -1.01 -2.00 3.14
N GLY A 40 -1.62 -1.23 2.23
CA GLY A 40 -2.22 -1.76 1.02
C GLY A 40 -3.21 -0.79 0.37
N LEU A 41 -3.86 -1.24 -0.71
CA LEU A 41 -4.75 -0.40 -1.53
C LEU A 41 -5.94 0.21 -0.77
N GLY A 42 -6.31 -0.39 0.37
CA GLY A 42 -7.38 0.11 1.25
C GLY A 42 -6.97 1.25 2.18
N GLY A 43 -5.72 1.73 2.10
CA GLY A 43 -5.20 2.79 2.96
C GLY A 43 -4.84 4.08 2.23
N GLY A 44 -3.75 4.70 2.68
CA GLY A 44 -3.14 5.87 2.10
C GLY A 44 -1.67 5.99 2.51
N PHE A 45 -0.94 6.87 1.83
CA PHE A 45 0.50 7.04 2.05
C PHE A 45 0.93 8.51 2.05
N LEU A 46 2.12 8.73 2.60
CA LEU A 46 2.89 9.97 2.44
C LEU A 46 4.17 9.64 1.68
N MET A 47 4.57 10.49 0.75
CA MET A 47 5.80 10.31 -0.01
C MET A 47 6.61 11.60 -0.03
N THR A 48 7.90 11.49 0.24
CA THR A 48 8.86 12.57 0.01
C THR A 48 9.67 12.24 -1.24
N LEU A 49 9.62 13.12 -2.23
CA LEU A 49 10.27 12.94 -3.51
C LEU A 49 11.30 14.04 -3.73
N TYR A 50 12.51 13.66 -4.14
CA TYR A 50 13.52 14.61 -4.60
C TYR A 50 13.77 14.44 -6.10
N ASN A 51 13.58 15.50 -6.88
CA ASN A 51 13.89 15.53 -8.29
C ASN A 51 15.30 16.12 -8.48
N LYS A 52 16.26 15.26 -8.80
CA LYS A 52 17.67 15.64 -9.00
C LYS A 52 17.86 16.62 -10.15
N THR A 53 17.10 16.51 -11.23
CA THR A 53 17.23 17.37 -12.42
C THR A 53 16.79 18.80 -12.12
N THR A 54 15.74 18.98 -11.34
CA THR A 54 15.22 20.32 -10.97
C THR A 54 15.76 20.83 -9.64
N GLY A 55 16.41 19.98 -8.84
CA GLY A 55 16.89 20.29 -7.50
C GLY A 55 15.76 20.48 -6.47
N LYS A 56 14.52 20.08 -6.78
CA LYS A 56 13.34 20.33 -5.93
C LYS A 56 12.94 19.10 -5.13
N ALA A 57 12.52 19.35 -3.88
CA ALA A 57 11.84 18.36 -3.05
C ALA A 57 10.32 18.60 -3.05
N TYR A 58 9.56 17.51 -2.98
CA TYR A 58 8.11 17.50 -2.93
C TYR A 58 7.64 16.60 -1.79
N ALA A 59 6.59 17.01 -1.10
CA ALA A 59 5.84 16.16 -0.20
C ALA A 59 4.48 15.87 -0.83
N ILE A 60 4.18 14.59 -1.01
CA ILE A 60 2.90 14.11 -1.50
C ILE A 60 2.11 13.58 -0.31
N ASN A 61 0.89 14.10 -0.17
CA ASN A 61 -0.06 13.64 0.83
C ASN A 61 -1.22 12.90 0.14
N ALA A 62 -1.18 11.57 0.22
CA ALA A 62 -2.27 10.69 -0.18
C ALA A 62 -2.80 9.94 1.06
N ARG A 63 -2.91 10.64 2.20
CA ARG A 63 -3.54 10.12 3.42
C ARG A 63 -5.05 10.01 3.22
N GLU A 64 -5.63 9.02 3.88
CA GLU A 64 -7.06 8.82 3.95
C GLU A 64 -7.78 10.06 4.51
N LYS A 65 -9.03 10.25 4.10
CA LYS A 65 -9.88 11.35 4.56
C LYS A 65 -11.12 10.83 5.25
N ALA A 66 -11.58 11.53 6.28
CA ALA A 66 -12.89 11.26 6.87
C ALA A 66 -13.99 11.30 5.78
N PRO A 67 -14.91 10.32 5.75
CA PRO A 67 -16.04 10.33 4.83
C PRO A 67 -16.89 11.60 4.97
N ALA A 68 -17.60 11.99 3.90
CA ALA A 68 -18.39 13.22 3.89
C ALA A 68 -19.50 13.26 4.97
N ALA A 69 -20.01 12.09 5.37
CA ALA A 69 -21.02 11.94 6.41
C ALA A 69 -20.43 11.81 7.83
N ALA A 70 -19.11 11.88 8.00
CA ALA A 70 -18.48 11.77 9.31
C ALA A 70 -18.84 12.97 10.21
N THR A 71 -19.09 12.71 11.49
CA THR A 71 -19.38 13.73 12.50
C THR A 71 -18.47 13.55 13.71
N LEU A 72 -18.26 14.62 14.49
CA LEU A 72 -17.40 14.57 15.68
C LEU A 72 -17.87 13.51 16.70
N GLY A 73 -19.18 13.27 16.78
CA GLY A 73 -19.80 12.34 17.72
C GLY A 73 -20.04 10.93 17.19
N MET A 74 -19.67 10.59 15.95
CA MET A 74 -20.13 9.35 15.26
C MET A 74 -19.75 8.03 15.96
N PHE A 75 -18.81 8.06 16.90
CA PHE A 75 -18.38 6.88 17.67
C PHE A 75 -19.03 6.77 19.05
N HIS A 76 -19.79 7.78 19.51
CA HIS A 76 -20.47 7.79 20.82
C HIS A 76 -19.58 7.39 22.02
N GLY A 77 -18.30 7.78 22.01
CA GLY A 77 -17.32 7.40 23.05
C GLY A 77 -16.85 5.94 22.99
N ASN A 78 -17.30 5.14 22.02
CA ASN A 78 -16.89 3.76 21.83
C ASN A 78 -15.58 3.69 21.02
N TYR A 79 -14.46 3.58 21.75
CA TYR A 79 -13.13 3.44 21.15
C TYR A 79 -12.97 2.19 20.25
N LYS A 80 -13.70 1.09 20.52
CA LYS A 80 -13.62 -0.12 19.69
C LYS A 80 -14.27 0.09 18.32
N ALA A 81 -15.37 0.85 18.26
CA ALA A 81 -16.04 1.19 17.00
C ALA A 81 -15.17 2.07 16.08
N ALA A 82 -14.19 2.78 16.64
CA ALA A 82 -13.21 3.57 15.88
C ALA A 82 -12.01 2.75 15.37
N GLN A 83 -11.90 1.45 15.71
CA GLN A 83 -10.77 0.60 15.32
C GLN A 83 -11.18 -0.60 14.48
N THR A 84 -12.44 -1.05 14.56
CA THR A 84 -12.87 -2.30 13.94
C THR A 84 -14.22 -2.13 13.25
N GLY A 85 -14.36 -2.74 12.07
CA GLY A 85 -15.56 -2.68 11.25
C GLY A 85 -15.57 -1.50 10.27
N ALA A 86 -16.59 -1.46 9.41
CA ALA A 86 -16.67 -0.48 8.32
C ALA A 86 -16.73 0.99 8.80
N LEU A 87 -17.30 1.25 9.98
CA LEU A 87 -17.37 2.60 10.55
C LEU A 87 -15.98 3.19 10.87
N ALA A 88 -15.00 2.34 11.14
CA ALA A 88 -13.62 2.74 11.41
C ALA A 88 -12.83 3.10 10.14
N ALA A 89 -13.34 2.75 8.94
CA ALA A 89 -12.66 2.99 7.69
C ALA A 89 -12.81 4.45 7.22
N ALA A 90 -11.69 5.09 6.91
CA ALA A 90 -11.65 6.35 6.18
C ALA A 90 -11.68 6.09 4.66
N ILE A 91 -11.80 7.16 3.85
CA ILE A 91 -11.78 7.05 2.39
C ILE A 91 -10.35 6.73 1.93
N PRO A 92 -10.09 5.56 1.30
CA PRO A 92 -8.77 5.20 0.82
C PRO A 92 -8.27 6.16 -0.27
N ALA A 93 -6.98 6.46 -0.25
CA ALA A 93 -6.33 7.38 -1.18
C ALA A 93 -5.11 6.78 -1.89
N GLU A 94 -4.70 5.56 -1.53
CA GLU A 94 -3.50 4.89 -2.04
C GLU A 94 -3.43 4.86 -3.59
N VAL A 95 -4.46 4.32 -4.25
CA VAL A 95 -4.49 4.16 -5.71
C VAL A 95 -4.47 5.51 -6.43
N LEU A 96 -5.25 6.49 -5.93
CA LEU A 96 -5.28 7.84 -6.50
C LEU A 96 -3.92 8.55 -6.32
N GLY A 97 -3.28 8.33 -5.17
CA GLY A 97 -1.95 8.83 -4.89
C GLY A 97 -0.91 8.26 -5.85
N TYR A 98 -0.90 6.94 -6.07
CA TYR A 98 0.00 6.28 -7.02
C TYR A 98 -0.19 6.83 -8.44
N TRP A 99 -1.44 6.94 -8.90
CA TRP A 99 -1.77 7.50 -10.21
C TRP A 99 -1.28 8.94 -10.35
N THR A 100 -1.47 9.75 -9.30
CA THR A 100 -1.06 11.17 -9.29
C THR A 100 0.46 11.31 -9.38
N VAL A 101 1.23 10.54 -8.62
CA VAL A 101 2.70 10.63 -8.65
C VAL A 101 3.27 10.00 -9.92
N TYR A 102 2.67 8.92 -10.43
CA TYR A 102 3.02 8.34 -11.72
C TYR A 102 2.88 9.35 -12.85
N HIS A 103 1.74 10.05 -12.93
CA HIS A 103 1.53 11.03 -13.99
C HIS A 103 2.45 12.24 -13.92
N ARG A 104 2.77 12.71 -12.71
CA ARG A 104 3.58 13.92 -12.52
C ARG A 104 5.08 13.65 -12.59
N PHE A 105 5.50 12.47 -12.15
CA PHE A 105 6.90 12.18 -11.85
C PHE A 105 7.37 10.80 -12.32
N GLY A 106 6.53 9.99 -12.97
CA GLY A 106 6.90 8.68 -13.50
C GLY A 106 7.99 8.76 -14.57
N GLY A 107 8.78 7.70 -14.67
CA GLY A 107 9.91 7.58 -15.58
C GLY A 107 9.56 7.07 -16.97
N GLY A 108 8.27 6.81 -17.23
CA GLY A 108 7.77 6.42 -18.56
C GLY A 108 7.55 4.92 -18.77
N VAL A 109 7.76 4.09 -17.74
CA VAL A 109 7.30 2.69 -17.76
C VAL A 109 5.78 2.68 -17.85
N PRO A 110 5.14 1.92 -18.77
CA PRO A 110 3.69 1.92 -18.88
C PRO A 110 2.99 1.55 -17.57
N TRP A 111 1.93 2.26 -17.21
CA TRP A 111 1.20 2.05 -15.94
C TRP A 111 0.86 0.59 -15.68
N ARG A 112 0.35 -0.13 -16.70
CA ARG A 112 0.00 -1.55 -16.60
C ARG A 112 1.21 -2.43 -16.21
N ASP A 113 2.41 -2.07 -16.67
CA ASP A 113 3.63 -2.84 -16.47
C ASP A 113 4.09 -2.74 -15.00
N LEU A 114 3.65 -1.71 -14.25
CA LEU A 114 3.86 -1.60 -12.80
C LEU A 114 3.02 -2.59 -11.98
N PHE A 115 2.03 -3.24 -12.59
CA PHE A 115 1.13 -4.20 -11.92
C PHE A 115 1.43 -5.65 -12.28
N GLU A 116 2.26 -5.92 -13.30
CA GLU A 116 2.57 -7.27 -13.76
C GLU A 116 3.07 -8.16 -12.61
N GLU A 117 4.09 -7.70 -11.88
CA GLU A 117 4.70 -8.46 -10.79
C GLU A 117 3.78 -8.56 -9.55
N PRO A 118 3.14 -7.48 -9.06
CA PRO A 118 2.12 -7.59 -8.01
C PRO A 118 0.98 -8.56 -8.35
N ILE A 119 0.46 -8.54 -9.58
CA ILE A 119 -0.60 -9.48 -10.01
C ILE A 119 -0.08 -10.92 -9.97
N ALA A 120 1.14 -11.17 -10.50
CA ALA A 120 1.73 -12.49 -10.45
C ALA A 120 1.92 -12.99 -9.01
N LEU A 121 2.30 -12.12 -8.06
CA LEU A 121 2.41 -12.48 -6.64
C LEU A 121 1.06 -12.78 -6.01
N ALA A 122 0.02 -11.99 -6.33
CA ALA A 122 -1.32 -12.22 -5.83
C ALA A 122 -1.88 -13.58 -6.29
N LEU A 123 -1.59 -13.98 -7.54
CA LEU A 123 -2.06 -15.24 -8.11
C LEU A 123 -1.25 -16.46 -7.66
N ASN A 124 0.09 -16.32 -7.54
CA ASN A 124 0.98 -17.45 -7.20
C ASN A 124 1.23 -17.58 -5.69
N GLY A 125 0.79 -16.60 -4.91
CA GLY A 125 1.00 -16.53 -3.47
C GLY A 125 2.34 -15.91 -3.07
N VAL A 126 2.43 -15.57 -1.79
CA VAL A 126 3.63 -15.00 -1.16
C VAL A 126 4.07 -15.88 0.01
N ASN A 127 5.38 -15.94 0.26
CA ASN A 127 5.88 -16.62 1.46
C ASN A 127 5.54 -15.80 2.71
N ILE A 128 4.97 -16.44 3.72
CA ILE A 128 4.71 -15.80 5.01
C ILE A 128 6.04 -15.51 5.69
N ASN A 129 6.39 -14.23 5.80
CA ASN A 129 7.57 -13.79 6.54
C ASN A 129 7.31 -13.82 8.06
N HIS A 130 8.38 -13.70 8.85
CA HIS A 130 8.29 -13.75 10.31
C HIS A 130 7.35 -12.68 10.90
N HIS A 131 7.31 -11.48 10.31
CA HIS A 131 6.47 -10.39 10.78
C HIS A 131 4.98 -10.65 10.53
N LEU A 132 4.61 -11.10 9.32
CA LEU A 132 3.23 -11.52 9.02
C LEU A 132 2.83 -12.72 9.88
N ALA A 133 3.68 -13.74 10.03
CA ALA A 133 3.40 -14.89 10.89
C ALA A 133 3.12 -14.50 12.35
N LYS A 134 3.89 -13.55 12.90
CA LYS A 134 3.68 -13.02 14.24
C LYS A 134 2.32 -12.31 14.36
N ASN A 135 1.95 -11.49 13.38
CA ASN A 135 0.68 -10.77 13.39
C ASN A 135 -0.52 -11.71 13.21
N ILE A 136 -0.44 -12.70 12.32
CA ILE A 136 -1.49 -13.73 12.17
C ILE A 136 -1.74 -14.42 13.51
N ARG A 137 -0.68 -14.82 14.24
CA ARG A 137 -0.82 -15.41 15.58
C ARG A 137 -1.42 -14.45 16.60
N LEU A 138 -1.00 -13.18 16.58
CA LEU A 138 -1.49 -12.16 17.50
C LEU A 138 -2.99 -11.88 17.32
N TYR A 139 -3.49 -11.95 16.07
CA TYR A 139 -4.88 -11.66 15.71
C TYR A 139 -5.69 -12.91 15.37
N GLU A 140 -5.22 -14.11 15.72
CA GLU A 140 -5.82 -15.39 15.30
C GLU A 140 -7.32 -15.47 15.62
N ASP A 141 -7.70 -15.14 16.86
CA ASP A 141 -9.10 -15.15 17.30
C ASP A 141 -9.99 -14.21 16.47
N HIS A 142 -9.47 -13.04 16.10
CA HIS A 142 -10.22 -12.07 15.30
C HIS A 142 -10.36 -12.53 13.85
N ILE A 143 -9.28 -13.06 13.27
CA ILE A 143 -9.25 -13.60 11.91
C ILE A 143 -10.26 -14.75 11.81
N ARG A 144 -10.21 -15.73 12.73
CA ARG A 144 -11.10 -16.90 12.72
C ARG A 144 -12.59 -16.57 12.86
N ARG A 145 -12.92 -15.44 13.49
CA ARG A 145 -14.32 -14.98 13.68
C ARG A 145 -14.83 -14.13 12.52
N SER A 146 -13.97 -13.75 11.58
CA SER A 146 -14.27 -12.85 10.47
C SER A 146 -14.36 -13.65 9.17
N PRO A 147 -15.57 -13.94 8.65
CA PRO A 147 -15.73 -14.78 7.45
C PRO A 147 -15.04 -14.23 6.20
N GLN A 148 -14.76 -12.92 6.15
CA GLN A 148 -14.05 -12.30 5.03
C GLN A 148 -12.53 -12.52 5.07
N LEU A 149 -11.99 -13.05 6.18
CA LEU A 149 -10.56 -13.27 6.40
C LEU A 149 -10.20 -14.78 6.48
N THR A 150 -11.17 -15.68 6.33
CA THR A 150 -11.02 -17.15 6.38
C THR A 150 -11.62 -17.79 5.15
#